data_AF-A0A2P5E7M4-F1
#
_entry.id   AF-A0A2P5E7M4-F1
#
_cell.length_a   1.000
_cell.length_b   1.000
_cell.length_c   1.000
_cell.angle_alpha   90.00
_cell.angle_beta   90.00
_cell.angle_gamma   90.00
#
_symmetry.space_group_name_H-M   'P 1'
#
loop_
_entity.id
_entity.type
_entity.pdbx_description
1 polymer ?
#
loop_
_entity_poly.entity_id
_entity_poly.type
_entity_poly.pdbx_seq_one_letter_code
_entity_poly.pdbx_strand_id
1 'polypeptide(L)' 'MLTINDKGNLVLLSRNNNMVWSRSSLKQAQKPLVQLLDNGNLVLRDKEDVNSENYLWQSLGN' A
#
# COMPACT_ATOMS: atom_id res chain seq x y z
N MET A 1 9.64 -8.61 -4.64
CA MET A 1 8.39 -8.14 -5.28
C MET A 1 7.60 -7.35 -4.25
N LEU A 2 7.20 -6.13 -4.59
CA LEU A 2 6.27 -5.33 -3.78
C LEU A 2 4.85 -5.60 -4.28
N THR A 3 3.96 -6.05 -3.41
CA THR A 3 2.57 -6.39 -3.76
C THR A 3 1.63 -6.16 -2.59
N ILE A 4 0.33 -6.22 -2.85
CA ILE A 4 -0.71 -6.34 -1.83
C ILE A 4 -1.02 -7.83 -1.63
N ASN A 5 -1.09 -8.30 -0.39
CA ASN A 5 -1.49 -9.68 -0.09
C ASN A 5 -3.02 -9.83 0.03
N ASP A 6 -3.47 -11.06 0.24
CA ASP A 6 -4.88 -11.44 0.45
C ASP A 6 -5.57 -10.71 1.61
N LYS A 7 -4.79 -10.24 2.59
CA LYS A 7 -5.27 -9.46 3.74
C LYS A 7 -5.30 -7.94 3.48
N GLY A 8 -4.90 -7.48 2.29
CA GLY A 8 -4.84 -6.06 1.96
C GLY A 8 -3.60 -5.33 2.48
N ASN A 9 -2.58 -6.06 2.95
CA ASN A 9 -1.33 -5.48 3.45
C ASN A 9 -0.33 -5.26 2.31
N LEU A 10 0.44 -4.18 2.40
CA LEU A 10 1.60 -3.97 1.53
C LEU A 10 2.73 -4.88 2.01
N VAL A 11 3.23 -5.75 1.13
CA VAL A 11 4.30 -6.72 1.47
C VAL A 11 5.44 -6.65 0.48
N LEU A 12 6.66 -6.80 1.00
CA LEU A 12 7.87 -6.99 0.20
C LEU A 12 8.32 -8.44 0.33
N LEU A 13 8.37 -9.13 -0.80
CA LEU A 13 8.84 -10.51 -0.90
C LEU A 13 10.26 -10.54 -1.45
N SER A 14 11.11 -11.38 -0.85
CA SER A 14 12.42 -11.76 -1.39
C SER A 14 12.27 -12.55 -2.70
N ARG A 15 13.40 -12.86 -3.35
CA ARG A 15 13.43 -13.72 -4.54
C ARG A 15 12.82 -15.11 -4.29
N ASN A 16 12.92 -15.62 -3.07
CA ASN A 16 12.41 -16.93 -2.68
C ASN A 16 10.98 -16.85 -2.12
N ASN A 17 10.24 -15.78 -2.40
CA ASN A 17 8.89 -15.52 -1.88
C ASN A 17 8.75 -15.40 -0.36
N ASN A 18 9.86 -15.40 0.40
CA ASN A 18 9.82 -15.10 1.83
C ASN A 18 9.50 -13.62 2.03
N MET A 19 8.53 -13.32 2.91
CA MET A 19 8.20 -11.95 3.31
C MET A 19 9.35 -11.36 4.13
N VAL A 20 9.94 -10.28 3.64
CA VAL A 20 11.04 -9.57 4.31
C VAL A 20 10.58 -8.28 4.98
N TRP A 21 9.44 -7.73 4.56
CA TRP A 21 8.83 -6.56 5.16
C TRP A 21 7.33 -6.52 4.88
N SER A 22 6.56 -5.92 5.78
CA SER A 22 5.13 -5.66 5.59
C SER A 22 4.66 -4.41 6.30
N ARG A 23 3.56 -3.84 5.79
CA ARG A 23 2.80 -2.78 6.43
C ARG A 23 1.32 -3.10 6.36
N SER A 24 0.71 -3.16 7.52
CA SER A 24 -0.74 -3.22 7.67
C SER A 24 -1.29 -1.81 7.75
N SER A 25 -2.41 -1.56 7.06
CA SER A 25 -3.23 -0.37 7.31
C SER A 25 -4.20 -0.66 8.44
N LEU A 26 -4.51 0.37 9.25
CA LEU A 26 -5.57 0.30 10.26
C LEU A 26 -6.97 0.30 9.62
N LYS A 27 -7.10 0.93 8.45
CA LYS A 27 -8.32 0.99 7.66
C LYS A 27 -8.26 -0.02 6.52
N GLN A 28 -9.33 -0.79 6.35
CA GLN A 28 -9.43 -1.78 5.29
C GLN A 28 -9.95 -1.12 3.99
N ALA A 29 -9.28 -1.39 2.88
CA ALA A 29 -9.70 -0.92 1.56
C ALA A 29 -10.66 -1.92 0.91
N GLN A 30 -11.72 -1.45 0.27
CA GLN A 30 -12.55 -2.25 -0.62
C GLN A 30 -11.78 -2.68 -1.86
N LYS A 31 -10.99 -1.75 -2.42
CA LYS A 31 -10.15 -2.02 -3.59
C LYS A 31 -8.77 -1.40 -3.40
N PRO A 32 -7.86 -2.11 -2.72
CA PRO A 32 -6.56 -1.57 -2.39
C PRO A 32 -5.76 -1.26 -3.66
N LEU A 33 -5.16 -0.08 -3.70
CA LEU A 33 -4.33 0.41 -4.79
C LEU A 33 -3.04 0.98 -4.22
N VAL A 34 -1.92 0.49 -4.74
CA VAL A 34 -0.61 1.10 -4.54
C VAL A 34 -0.34 2.04 -5.70
N GLN A 35 -0.03 3.29 -5.41
CA GLN A 35 0.23 4.32 -6.41
C GLN A 35 1.54 5.05 -6.08
N LEU A 36 2.40 5.20 -7.08
CA LEU A 36 3.53 6.12 -7.02
C LEU A 36 3.06 7.47 -7.57
N LEU A 37 3.15 8.51 -6.74
CA LEU A 37 2.81 9.88 -7.13
C LEU A 37 4.01 10.54 -7.85
N ASP A 38 3.74 11.61 -8.58
CA ASP A 38 4.78 12.35 -9.35
C ASP A 38 5.88 12.94 -8.45
N ASN A 39 5.57 13.20 -7.17
CA ASN A 39 6.53 13.64 -6.17
C ASN A 39 7.37 12.50 -5.56
N GLY A 40 7.23 11.26 -6.06
CA GLY A 40 7.93 10.08 -5.57
C GLY A 40 7.34 9.46 -4.31
N ASN A 41 6.24 9.99 -3.76
CA ASN A 41 5.57 9.37 -2.63
C ASN A 41 4.81 8.11 -3.07
N LEU A 42 5.12 6.99 -2.44
CA LEU A 42 4.36 5.76 -2.58
C LEU A 42 3.21 5.75 -1.58
N VAL A 43 1.98 5.66 -2.07
CA VAL A 43 0.77 5.66 -1.25
C VAL A 43 -0.01 4.36 -1.42
N LEU A 44 -0.62 3.90 -0.33
CA LEU A 44 -1.66 2.89 -0.33
C LEU A 44 -3.00 3.61 -0.10
N ARG A 45 -3.95 3.43 -1.01
CA ARG A 45 -5.30 4.00 -0.89
C ARG A 45 -6.36 3.02 -1.36
N ASP A 46 -7.60 3.29 -0.99
CA ASP A 46 -8.73 2.61 -1.61
C ASP A 46 -9.05 3.30 -2.94
N LYS A 47 -9.11 2.52 -4.02
CA LYS A 47 -9.40 3.02 -5.36
C LYS A 47 -10.82 3.55 -5.47
N GLU A 48 -11.75 3.01 -4.69
CA GLU A 48 -13.16 3.40 -4.71
C GLU A 48 -13.48 4.51 -3.68
N ASP A 49 -12.48 5.00 -2.94
CA ASP A 49 -12.68 6.17 -2.07
C ASP A 49 -12.91 7.43 -2.90
N VAL A 50 -13.94 8.20 -2.53
CA VAL A 50 -14.28 9.49 -3.14
C VAL A 50 -13.15 10.49 -2.93
N ASN A 51 -12.46 10.42 -1.79
CA ASN A 51 -11.29 11.22 -1.53
C ASN A 51 -10.02 10.45 -1.90
N SER A 52 -9.45 10.77 -3.07
CA SER A 52 -8.21 10.13 -3.56
C SER A 52 -6.98 10.42 -2.70
N GLU A 53 -7.04 11.39 -1.80
CA GLU A 53 -5.97 11.75 -0.87
C GLU A 53 -6.14 11.13 0.53
N ASN A 54 -7.22 10.38 0.77
CA ASN A 54 -7.41 9.63 2.01
C ASN A 54 -6.51 8.38 2.02
N TYR A 55 -5.21 8.61 2.20
CA TYR A 55 -4.21 7.56 2.18
C TYR A 55 -4.32 6.68 3.43
N LEU A 56 -4.31 5.38 3.20
CA LEU A 56 -4.24 4.35 4.22
C LEU A 56 -2.81 4.23 4.78
N TRP A 57 -1.83 4.53 3.94
CA TRP A 57 -0.41 4.64 4.28
C TRP A 57 0.32 5.46 3.22
N GLN A 58 1.41 6.14 3.61
CA GLN A 58 2.31 6.87 2.73
C GLN A 58 3.77 6.68 3.14
N SER A 59 4.68 6.70 2.16
CA SER A 59 6.12 6.53 2.38
C SER A 59 6.85 7.78 2.87
N LEU A 60 6.40 8.95 2.41
CA LEU A 60 6.98 10.25 2.74
C LEU A 60 6.01 11.02 3.64
N GLY A 61 6.56 11.76 4.61
CA GLY A 61 5.76 12.57 5.54
C GLY A 61 5.32 11.83 6.81
N ASN A 62 6.27 11.20 7.51
CA ASN A 62 6.17 11.13 8.97
C ASN A 62 6.46 12.51 9.55
#